data_AF-T1G6P0-F1
#
_entry.id   AF-T1G6P0-F1
#
_cell.length_a   1.000
_cell.length_b   1.000
_cell.length_c   1.000
_cell.angle_alpha   90.00
_cell.angle_beta   90.00
_cell.angle_gamma   90.00
#
_symmetry.space_group_name_H-M   'P 1'
#
loop_
_entity.id
_entity.type
_entity.pdbx_description
1 polymer ?
#
loop_
_entity_poly.entity_id
_entity_poly.type
_entity_poly.pdbx_seq_one_letter_code
_entity_poly.pdbx_strand_id
1 'polypeptide(L)'
;MHARKQTHTYTHTCIHTNKHTHAHRITKVLGMDCEMVGVGRHGADSILARVSLVNQYGQCIYDKFVKPTERVTDYRTNVSGVRPCHLEKGSDFKQVQREVYDLIKDKILVGHAIEHDLKVLFLDHPRKMIRDTSRFKPFRAVTGGG
;
A
#
# COMPACT_ATOMS: atom_id res chain seq x y z
N MET A 1 -60.65 -34.52 -25.91
CA MET A 1 -59.40 -35.28 -26.16
C MET A 1 -58.25 -34.49 -25.55
N HIS A 2 -57.58 -35.06 -24.55
CA HIS A 2 -56.48 -34.43 -23.81
C HIS A 2 -55.17 -34.51 -24.62
N ALA A 3 -54.50 -33.38 -24.85
CA ALA A 3 -53.13 -33.34 -25.36
C ALA A 3 -52.23 -32.58 -24.37
N ARG A 4 -51.31 -33.30 -23.73
CA ARG A 4 -50.30 -32.80 -22.79
C ARG A 4 -49.31 -31.91 -23.55
N LYS A 5 -49.10 -30.66 -23.08
CA LYS A 5 -47.94 -29.85 -23.50
C LYS A 5 -46.72 -30.27 -22.67
N GLN A 6 -45.74 -30.86 -23.34
CA GLN A 6 -44.42 -31.19 -22.76
C GLN A 6 -43.59 -29.91 -22.60
N THR A 7 -43.05 -29.70 -21.41
CA THR A 7 -42.06 -28.66 -21.08
C THR A 7 -40.68 -29.09 -21.59
N HIS A 8 -40.11 -28.37 -22.55
CA HIS A 8 -38.70 -28.51 -22.92
C HIS A 8 -37.85 -27.61 -22.01
N THR A 9 -37.02 -28.24 -21.19
CA THR A 9 -35.96 -27.57 -20.43
C THR A 9 -34.79 -27.29 -21.36
N TYR A 10 -34.56 -26.02 -21.71
CA TYR A 10 -33.32 -25.59 -22.35
C TYR A 10 -32.21 -25.55 -21.29
N THR A 11 -31.29 -26.52 -21.35
CA THR A 11 -30.03 -26.44 -20.63
C THR A 11 -29.18 -25.33 -21.25
N HIS A 12 -29.19 -24.14 -20.64
CA HIS A 12 -28.20 -23.12 -20.93
C HIS A 12 -26.84 -23.60 -20.40
N THR A 13 -25.99 -24.11 -21.29
CA THR A 13 -24.57 -24.30 -21.00
C THR A 13 -23.96 -22.92 -20.82
N CYS A 14 -23.79 -22.46 -19.58
CA CYS A 14 -23.04 -21.24 -19.32
C CYS A 14 -21.57 -21.54 -19.65
N ILE A 15 -21.04 -20.83 -20.65
CA ILE A 15 -19.62 -20.86 -20.98
C ILE A 15 -18.93 -20.14 -19.82
N HIS A 16 -18.32 -20.89 -18.91
CA HIS A 16 -17.55 -20.34 -17.81
C HIS A 16 -16.31 -19.64 -18.40
N THR A 17 -16.41 -18.36 -18.77
CA THR A 17 -15.23 -17.56 -19.05
C THR A 17 -14.50 -17.41 -17.73
N ASN A 18 -13.40 -18.13 -17.58
CA ASN A 18 -12.54 -18.08 -16.42
C ASN A 18 -11.86 -16.70 -16.36
N LYS A 19 -12.58 -15.69 -15.87
CA LYS A 19 -12.01 -14.39 -15.54
C LYS A 19 -11.21 -14.58 -14.25
N HIS A 20 -10.01 -15.15 -14.36
CA HIS A 20 -8.98 -14.94 -13.35
C HIS A 20 -8.61 -13.46 -13.43
N THR A 21 -9.40 -12.61 -12.78
CA THR A 21 -9.07 -11.21 -12.59
C THR A 21 -7.73 -11.19 -11.86
N HIS A 22 -6.70 -10.63 -12.48
CA HIS A 22 -5.36 -10.45 -11.88
C HIS A 22 -5.37 -9.55 -10.63
N ALA A 23 -6.53 -9.32 -10.02
CA ALA A 23 -6.92 -8.13 -9.31
C ALA A 23 -6.40 -8.00 -7.88
N HIS A 24 -5.49 -8.89 -7.47
CA HIS A 24 -4.87 -8.82 -6.15
C HIS A 24 -3.50 -9.49 -6.11
N ARG A 25 -2.88 -9.73 -7.28
CA ARG A 25 -1.61 -10.45 -7.36
C ARG A 25 -0.45 -9.52 -7.02
N ILE A 26 0.46 -10.00 -6.20
CA ILE A 26 1.76 -9.36 -5.94
C ILE A 26 2.60 -9.42 -7.22
N THR A 27 3.10 -8.28 -7.68
CA THR A 27 3.90 -8.16 -8.91
C THR A 27 5.40 -8.06 -8.63
N LYS A 28 6.22 -7.93 -9.69
CA LYS A 28 7.68 -7.70 -9.56
C LYS A 28 8.00 -6.24 -9.19
N VAL A 29 7.10 -5.33 -9.50
CA VAL A 29 7.18 -3.89 -9.17
C VAL A 29 6.09 -3.58 -8.17
N LEU A 30 6.44 -2.91 -7.06
CA LEU A 30 5.50 -2.40 -6.08
C LEU A 30 5.70 -0.90 -5.86
N GLY A 31 4.60 -0.17 -5.76
CA GLY A 31 4.60 1.19 -5.21
C GLY A 31 4.41 1.12 -3.70
N MET A 32 5.11 1.97 -2.95
CA MET A 32 4.98 2.08 -1.51
C MET A 32 4.95 3.55 -1.09
N ASP A 33 4.13 3.83 -0.08
CA ASP A 33 4.02 5.13 0.55
C ASP A 33 3.66 4.93 2.02
N CYS A 34 4.26 5.72 2.90
CA CYS A 34 4.00 5.71 4.33
C CYS A 34 3.49 7.08 4.78
N GLU A 35 2.51 7.05 5.68
CA GLU A 35 2.13 8.22 6.45
C GLU A 35 2.78 8.17 7.82
N MET A 36 3.17 9.34 8.33
CA MET A 36 3.88 9.48 9.60
C MET A 36 3.17 10.43 10.55
N VAL A 37 3.40 10.19 11.84
CA VAL A 37 3.03 11.09 12.94
C VAL A 37 4.28 11.54 13.68
N GLY A 38 4.19 12.72 14.29
CA GLY A 38 5.22 13.34 15.10
C GLY A 38 5.25 12.81 16.53
N VAL A 39 6.45 12.52 17.04
CA VAL A 39 6.75 12.17 18.43
C VAL A 39 7.85 13.07 18.99
N GLY A 40 8.14 12.94 20.28
CA GLY A 40 9.11 13.79 20.96
C GLY A 40 8.61 15.23 21.14
N ARG A 41 9.54 16.13 21.49
CA ARG A 41 9.22 17.54 21.77
C ARG A 41 8.67 18.22 20.52
N HIS A 42 7.41 18.64 20.56
CA HIS A 42 6.70 19.29 19.44
C HIS A 42 6.69 18.47 18.13
N GLY A 43 6.71 17.13 18.19
CA GLY A 43 6.61 16.28 17.01
C GLY A 43 7.86 16.30 16.12
N ALA A 44 9.02 16.60 16.70
CA ALA A 44 10.31 16.73 15.99
C ALA A 44 10.71 15.44 15.25
N ASP A 45 10.40 14.28 15.82
CA ASP A 45 10.73 12.99 15.23
C ASP A 45 9.49 12.37 14.56
N SER A 46 9.71 11.58 13.51
CA SER A 46 8.62 10.95 12.75
C SER A 46 8.63 9.45 12.95
N ILE A 47 7.47 8.87 13.24
CA ILE A 47 7.26 7.42 13.30
C ILE A 47 6.14 7.00 12.36
N LEU A 48 6.17 5.73 11.96
CA LEU A 48 5.18 5.14 11.06
C LEU A 48 3.77 5.18 11.66
N ALA A 49 2.81 5.62 10.86
CA ALA A 49 1.39 5.67 11.22
C ALA A 49 0.52 4.84 10.26
N ARG A 50 0.87 4.81 8.98
CA ARG A 50 0.24 3.97 7.95
C ARG A 50 1.26 3.59 6.90
N VAL A 51 1.11 2.42 6.31
CA VAL A 51 1.85 2.03 5.11
C VAL A 51 0.87 1.44 4.10
N SER A 52 1.03 1.83 2.84
CA SER A 52 0.26 1.30 1.71
C SER A 52 1.21 0.77 0.65
N LEU A 53 0.89 -0.39 0.08
CA LEU A 53 1.56 -0.95 -1.09
C LEU A 53 0.59 -1.23 -2.21
N VAL A 54 0.98 -0.86 -3.43
CA VAL A 54 0.24 -1.13 -4.66
C VAL A 54 1.05 -2.01 -5.60
N ASN A 55 0.37 -2.86 -6.36
CA ASN A 55 0.99 -3.60 -7.45
C ASN A 55 1.17 -2.72 -8.71
N GLN A 56 1.80 -3.27 -9.76
CA GLN A 56 2.06 -2.53 -11.00
C GLN A 56 0.80 -2.06 -11.75
N TYR A 57 -0.37 -2.59 -11.38
CA TYR A 57 -1.67 -2.21 -11.94
C TYR A 57 -2.38 -1.16 -11.09
N GLY A 58 -1.72 -0.63 -10.06
CA GLY A 58 -2.30 0.37 -9.14
C GLY A 58 -3.24 -0.22 -8.10
N GLN A 59 -3.30 -1.54 -7.94
CA GLN A 59 -4.19 -2.19 -6.98
C GLN A 59 -3.52 -2.25 -5.62
N CYS A 60 -4.22 -1.78 -4.60
CA CYS A 60 -3.77 -1.88 -3.22
C CYS A 60 -3.70 -3.35 -2.79
N ILE A 61 -2.50 -3.81 -2.43
CA ILE A 61 -2.25 -5.19 -1.97
C ILE A 61 -1.98 -5.27 -0.47
N TYR A 62 -1.67 -4.13 0.15
CA TYR A 62 -1.39 -4.02 1.57
C TYR A 62 -1.70 -2.58 2.02
N ASP A 63 -2.51 -2.43 3.06
CA ASP A 63 -2.81 -1.13 3.64
C ASP A 63 -3.12 -1.30 5.13
N LYS A 64 -2.25 -0.76 5.99
CA LYS A 64 -2.42 -0.89 7.43
C LYS A 64 -2.04 0.39 8.16
N PHE A 65 -2.88 0.77 9.11
CA PHE A 65 -2.50 1.66 10.20
C PHE A 65 -1.66 0.91 11.23
N VAL A 66 -0.76 1.63 11.90
CA VAL A 66 0.24 1.06 12.79
C VAL A 66 0.12 1.68 14.18
N LYS A 67 0.14 0.85 15.22
CA LYS A 67 0.22 1.35 16.59
C LYS A 67 1.57 2.06 16.80
N PRO A 68 1.57 3.29 17.31
CA PRO A 68 2.79 4.04 17.53
C PRO A 68 3.61 3.38 18.65
N THR A 69 4.93 3.35 18.47
CA THR A 69 5.88 2.82 19.47
C THR A 69 6.17 3.82 20.59
N GLU A 70 5.77 5.08 20.41
CA GLU A 70 6.00 6.20 21.30
C GLU A 70 4.76 7.10 21.37
N ARG A 71 4.70 7.98 22.38
CA ARG A 71 3.57 8.91 22.52
C ARG A 71 3.56 9.92 21.37
N VAL A 72 2.50 9.87 20.56
CA VAL A 72 2.24 10.86 19.51
C VAL A 72 2.01 12.24 20.13
N THR A 73 2.77 13.23 19.66
CA THR A 73 2.65 14.64 20.06
C THR A 73 2.09 15.52 18.95
N ASP A 74 2.19 15.06 17.69
CA ASP A 74 1.57 15.72 16.53
C ASP A 74 1.08 14.67 15.53
N TYR A 75 -0.21 14.67 15.20
CA TYR A 75 -0.77 13.72 14.24
C TYR A 75 -0.55 14.13 12.79
N ARG A 76 -0.21 15.40 12.53
CA ARG A 76 -0.03 15.93 11.17
C ARG A 76 -1.24 15.67 10.27
N THR A 77 -2.44 15.61 10.83
CA THR A 77 -3.66 15.13 10.16
C THR A 77 -3.97 15.87 8.86
N ASN A 78 -3.64 17.16 8.78
CA ASN A 78 -3.87 17.97 7.58
C ASN A 78 -3.09 17.47 6.36
N VAL A 79 -1.96 16.80 6.57
CA VAL A 79 -1.15 16.21 5.49
C VAL A 79 -1.31 14.69 5.44
N SER A 80 -1.37 14.02 6.58
CA SER A 80 -1.33 12.54 6.66
C SER A 80 -2.71 11.87 6.64
N GLY A 81 -3.78 12.62 6.95
CA GLY A 81 -5.10 12.06 7.19
C GLY A 81 -5.20 11.13 8.41
N VAL A 82 -4.14 10.96 9.19
CA VAL A 82 -4.09 10.08 10.35
C VAL A 82 -4.83 10.72 11.54
N ARG A 83 -5.67 9.93 12.20
CA ARG A 83 -6.43 10.31 13.40
C ARG A 83 -6.12 9.35 14.54
N PRO A 84 -6.29 9.75 15.82
CA PRO A 84 -6.05 8.88 16.98
C PRO A 84 -6.73 7.51 16.88
N CYS A 85 -7.99 7.48 16.47
CA CYS A 85 -8.76 6.24 16.35
C CYS A 85 -8.24 5.27 15.28
N HIS A 86 -7.46 5.75 14.30
CA HIS A 86 -6.80 4.88 13.32
C HIS A 86 -5.65 4.11 13.98
N LEU A 87 -4.89 4.79 14.84
CA LEU A 87 -3.71 4.22 15.51
C LEU A 87 -4.09 3.26 16.64
N GLU A 88 -5.16 3.56 17.39
CA GLU A 88 -5.69 2.68 18.44
C GLU A 88 -6.06 1.29 17.89
N LYS A 89 -6.60 1.26 16.66
CA LYS A 89 -6.98 0.03 15.93
C LYS A 89 -5.87 -0.48 15.03
N GLY A 90 -4.68 0.13 15.07
CA GLY A 90 -3.55 -0.21 14.23
C GLY A 90 -2.98 -1.59 14.53
N SER A 91 -2.23 -2.14 13.58
CA SER A 91 -1.45 -3.36 13.78
C SER A 91 -0.15 -3.03 14.53
N ASP A 92 0.43 -4.03 15.21
CA ASP A 92 1.68 -3.83 15.93
C ASP A 92 2.84 -3.58 14.96
N PHE A 93 3.71 -2.60 15.28
CA PHE A 93 4.80 -2.17 14.40
C PHE A 93 5.68 -3.33 13.92
N LYS A 94 6.08 -4.23 14.82
CA LYS A 94 6.94 -5.39 14.47
C LYS A 94 6.26 -6.38 13.53
N GLN A 95 4.94 -6.51 13.59
CA GLN A 95 4.20 -7.33 12.63
C GLN A 95 4.24 -6.67 11.26
N VAL A 96 3.88 -5.38 11.18
CA VAL A 96 3.85 -4.62 9.93
C VAL A 96 5.22 -4.57 9.28
N GLN A 97 6.27 -4.29 10.05
CA GLN A 97 7.66 -4.28 9.57
C GLN A 97 8.04 -5.59 8.87
N ARG A 98 7.74 -6.74 9.47
CA ARG A 98 8.04 -8.06 8.88
C ARG A 98 7.23 -8.31 7.62
N GLU A 99 5.93 -8.02 7.66
CA GLU A 99 5.04 -8.20 6.50
C GLU A 99 5.47 -7.33 5.33
N VAL A 100 5.81 -6.06 5.56
CA VAL A 100 6.32 -5.15 4.53
C VAL A 100 7.65 -5.66 3.97
N TYR A 101 8.59 -6.06 4.83
CA TYR A 101 9.87 -6.64 4.40
C TYR A 101 9.65 -7.85 3.47
N ASP A 102 8.79 -8.79 3.86
CA ASP A 102 8.49 -9.99 3.07
C ASP A 102 7.79 -9.66 1.75
N LEU A 103 7.00 -8.59 1.71
CA LEU A 103 6.36 -8.10 0.49
C LEU A 103 7.35 -7.44 -0.45
N ILE A 104 8.30 -6.64 0.03
CA ILE A 104 9.18 -5.84 -0.84
C ILE A 104 10.48 -6.56 -1.21
N LYS A 105 10.88 -7.60 -0.47
CA LYS A 105 12.12 -8.34 -0.76
C LYS A 105 12.13 -8.85 -2.21
N ASP A 106 13.27 -8.69 -2.86
CA ASP A 106 13.51 -9.06 -4.26
C ASP A 106 12.56 -8.41 -5.29
N LYS A 107 11.95 -7.26 -4.97
CA LYS A 107 11.09 -6.48 -5.89
C LYS A 107 11.65 -5.12 -6.23
N ILE A 108 11.24 -4.59 -7.38
CA ILE A 108 11.47 -3.18 -7.70
C ILE A 108 10.50 -2.36 -6.85
N LEU A 109 11.06 -1.44 -6.06
CA LEU A 109 10.30 -0.57 -5.17
C LEU A 109 10.23 0.84 -5.77
N VAL A 110 9.02 1.37 -5.88
CA VAL A 110 8.74 2.70 -6.43
C VAL A 110 8.11 3.56 -5.33
N GLY A 111 8.50 4.83 -5.24
CA GLY A 111 7.86 5.81 -4.36
C GLY A 111 8.45 7.20 -4.52
N HIS A 112 8.15 8.11 -3.60
CA HIS A 112 8.61 9.50 -3.64
C HIS A 112 9.43 9.82 -2.41
N ALA A 113 10.72 10.13 -2.58
CA ALA A 113 11.65 10.31 -1.47
C ALA A 113 11.66 9.10 -0.51
N ILE A 114 11.69 7.89 -1.10
CA ILE A 114 11.43 6.58 -0.47
C ILE A 114 12.33 6.28 0.75
N GLU A 115 13.46 6.98 0.86
CA GLU A 115 14.35 6.88 2.01
C GLU A 115 13.63 7.24 3.32
N HIS A 116 12.69 8.18 3.30
CA HIS A 116 11.91 8.56 4.47
C HIS A 116 11.00 7.41 4.93
N ASP A 117 10.33 6.74 3.99
CA ASP A 117 9.46 5.59 4.27
C ASP A 117 10.26 4.40 4.84
N LEU A 118 11.37 4.07 4.18
CA LEU A 118 12.25 2.98 4.61
C LEU A 118 12.86 3.25 5.99
N LYS A 119 13.22 4.51 6.27
CA LYS A 119 13.76 4.93 7.57
C LYS A 119 12.75 4.71 8.70
N VAL A 120 11.49 5.11 8.55
CA VAL A 120 10.48 4.92 9.62
C VAL A 120 10.05 3.47 9.78
N LEU A 121 10.25 2.65 8.75
CA LEU A 121 10.09 1.19 8.81
C LEU A 121 11.33 0.49 9.39
N PHE A 122 12.46 1.18 9.57
CA PHE A 122 13.78 0.60 9.87
C PHE A 122 14.13 -0.56 8.91
N LEU A 123 13.93 -0.35 7.61
CA LEU A 123 14.24 -1.30 6.55
C LEU A 123 15.22 -0.70 5.56
N ASP A 124 16.01 -1.56 4.93
CA ASP A 124 16.85 -1.22 3.78
C ASP A 124 16.32 -1.90 2.52
N HIS A 125 16.56 -1.28 1.36
CA HIS A 125 16.27 -1.89 0.06
C HIS A 125 17.43 -1.66 -0.91
N PRO A 126 17.82 -2.64 -1.76
CA PRO A 126 18.95 -2.48 -2.68
C PRO A 126 18.75 -1.28 -3.61
N ARG A 127 19.70 -0.33 -3.61
CA ARG A 127 19.63 0.91 -4.43
C ARG A 127 19.30 0.64 -5.91
N LYS A 128 19.85 -0.43 -6.49
CA LYS A 128 19.59 -0.83 -7.90
C LYS A 128 18.12 -1.19 -8.18
N MET A 129 17.36 -1.53 -7.13
CA MET A 129 15.95 -1.93 -7.19
C MET A 129 14.99 -0.82 -6.76
N ILE A 130 15.49 0.38 -6.43
CA ILE A 130 14.67 1.54 -6.09
C ILE A 130 14.41 2.39 -7.35
N ARG A 131 13.18 2.88 -7.50
CA ARG A 131 12.79 3.90 -8.48
C ARG A 131 12.14 5.07 -7.73
N ASP A 132 12.96 6.04 -7.37
CA ASP A 132 12.52 7.22 -6.64
C ASP A 132 12.05 8.31 -7.61
N THR A 133 10.77 8.64 -7.52
CA THR A 133 10.11 9.63 -8.38
C THR A 133 10.59 11.05 -8.10
N SER A 134 11.03 11.37 -6.88
CA SER A 134 11.58 12.70 -6.53
C SER A 134 12.89 13.00 -7.27
N ARG A 135 13.61 11.94 -7.69
CA ARG A 135 14.89 12.03 -8.40
C ARG A 135 14.75 11.91 -9.92
N PHE A 136 13.56 11.63 -10.42
CA PHE A 136 13.31 11.43 -11.84
C PHE A 136 13.19 12.78 -12.56
N LYS A 137 14.17 13.12 -13.40
CA LYS A 137 14.28 14.44 -14.06
C LYS A 137 13.01 14.89 -14.79
N PRO A 138 12.32 14.03 -15.58
CA PRO A 138 11.08 14.44 -16.23
C PRO A 138 9.99 14.89 -15.26
N PHE A 139 9.87 14.26 -14.07
CA PHE A 139 8.90 14.68 -13.07
C PHE A 139 9.30 15.99 -12.40
N ARG A 140 10.59 16.16 -12.09
CA ARG A 140 11.12 17.42 -11.52
C ARG A 140 10.89 18.62 -12.43
N ALA A 141 11.04 18.44 -13.74
CA ALA A 141 10.81 19.49 -14.73
C ALA A 141 9.34 19.94 -14.80
N VAL A 142 8.40 19.03 -14.48
CA VAL A 142 6.96 19.33 -14.49
C VAL A 142 6.50 19.90 -13.14
N THR A 143 7.10 19.49 -12.02
CA THR A 143 6.69 19.91 -10.67
C THR A 143 7.48 21.10 -10.10
N GLY A 144 8.46 21.63 -10.84
CA GLY A 144 9.28 22.77 -10.39
C GLY A 144 10.27 22.43 -9.25
N GLY A 145 10.52 21.14 -9.01
CA GLY A 145 11.34 20.68 -7.88
C GLY A 145 12.85 20.82 -8.12
N GLY A 146 13.44 21.89 -7.58
CA GLY A 146 14.88 22.11 -7.42
C GLY A 146 15.42 21.45 -6.16
#